data_AF-A0A1H7UBI8-F1
#
_entry.id   AF-A0A1H7UBI8-F1
#
_cell.length_a   1.000
_cell.length_b   1.000
_cell.length_c   1.000
_cell.angle_alpha   90.00
_cell.angle_beta   90.00
_cell.angle_gamma   90.00
#
_symmetry.space_group_name_H-M   'P 1'
#
loop_
_entity.id
_entity.type
_entity.pdbx_description
1 polymer ?
#
loop_
_entity_poly.entity_id
_entity_poly.type
_entity_poly.pdbx_seq_one_letter_code
_entity_poly.pdbx_strand_id
1 'polypeptide(L)'
;MHDPRADFAHRGDPARMNLVPLQKRLLGQLAHLGLPIGNLSSQFFANVYLDVPDPHAKHQLRARHYVRYVDDFVFLHESAGWLNAVFADVTAFLPERLGLQINPRKTILQPIDLGVDFVGQVIKPWRRETRKRTRNEALGRIAATPATDLMQVANSCFGLLRPATASHHDRATLANGLRPRGHAVDAAFTKIYWGSASGVD
;
A
#
# COMPACT_ATOMS: atom_id res chain seq x y z
N MET A 1 12.44 11.11 -26.72
CA MET A 1 11.62 10.35 -25.76
C MET A 1 12.32 9.01 -25.55
N HIS A 2 12.78 8.71 -24.34
CA HIS A 2 13.49 7.46 -24.06
C HIS A 2 12.44 6.34 -23.96
N ASP A 3 12.43 5.43 -24.94
CA ASP A 3 11.54 4.26 -24.91
C ASP A 3 12.21 3.13 -24.12
N PRO A 4 11.73 2.84 -22.90
CA PRO A 4 12.31 1.80 -22.04
C PRO A 4 12.13 0.37 -22.60
N ARG A 5 11.43 0.20 -23.74
CA ARG A 5 11.25 -1.10 -24.41
C ARG A 5 12.38 -1.42 -25.38
N ALA A 6 13.14 -0.41 -25.83
CA ALA A 6 14.20 -0.59 -26.83
C ALA A 6 15.55 -1.02 -26.24
N ASP A 7 15.84 -0.61 -25.00
CA ASP A 7 17.12 -0.88 -24.34
C ASP A 7 16.88 -1.26 -22.87
N PHE A 8 16.68 -2.56 -22.62
CA PHE A 8 16.43 -3.10 -21.28
C PHE A 8 17.20 -4.40 -21.01
N ALA A 9 17.64 -4.57 -19.77
CA ALA A 9 18.18 -5.83 -19.27
C ALA A 9 17.11 -6.57 -18.47
N HIS A 10 16.73 -7.78 -18.90
CA HIS A 10 15.80 -8.63 -18.14
C HIS A 10 16.50 -9.19 -16.89
N ARG A 11 16.05 -8.77 -15.70
CA ARG A 11 16.53 -9.31 -14.42
C ARG A 11 15.44 -10.16 -13.77
N GLY A 12 15.64 -11.47 -13.74
CA GLY A 12 14.71 -12.45 -13.14
C GLY A 12 14.40 -13.62 -14.06
N ASP A 13 13.62 -14.57 -13.55
CA ASP A 13 13.17 -15.76 -14.29
C ASP A 13 12.16 -15.36 -15.39
N PRO A 14 12.47 -15.59 -16.68
CA PRO A 14 11.56 -15.30 -17.79
C PRO A 14 10.21 -16.04 -17.69
N ALA A 15 10.17 -17.23 -17.08
CA ALA A 15 8.93 -17.99 -16.93
C ALA A 15 7.92 -17.26 -16.03
N ARG A 16 8.40 -16.50 -15.03
CA ARG A 16 7.54 -15.69 -14.16
C ARG A 16 6.89 -14.52 -14.89
N MET A 17 7.49 -14.02 -15.98
CA MET A 17 6.87 -12.98 -16.80
C MET A 17 5.54 -13.47 -17.39
N ASN A 18 5.42 -14.78 -17.68
CA ASN A 18 4.19 -15.37 -18.19
C ASN A 18 3.02 -15.32 -17.19
N LEU A 19 3.29 -15.18 -15.90
CA LEU A 19 2.27 -15.02 -14.84
C LEU A 19 1.70 -13.60 -14.78
N VAL A 20 2.39 -12.61 -15.35
CA VAL A 20 1.91 -11.23 -15.39
C VAL A 20 0.86 -11.12 -16.50
N PRO A 21 -0.37 -10.64 -16.22
CA PRO A 21 -1.37 -10.41 -17.26
C PRO A 21 -0.85 -9.49 -18.37
N LEU A 22 -1.19 -9.77 -19.63
CA LEU A 22 -0.66 -9.05 -20.79
C LEU A 22 -0.90 -7.54 -20.69
N GLN A 23 -2.07 -7.12 -20.21
CA GLN A 23 -2.41 -5.71 -19.99
C GLN A 23 -1.55 -5.00 -18.92
N LYS A 24 -0.79 -5.75 -18.11
CA LYS A 24 0.14 -5.20 -17.11
C LYS A 24 1.61 -5.25 -17.56
N ARG A 25 1.89 -5.78 -18.75
CA ARG A 25 3.25 -5.86 -19.30
C ARG A 25 3.53 -4.63 -20.13
N LEU A 26 4.63 -3.93 -19.85
CA LEU A 26 5.06 -2.77 -20.63
C LEU A 26 5.28 -3.11 -22.12
N LEU A 27 5.81 -4.31 -22.40
CA LEU A 27 6.00 -4.82 -23.77
C LEU A 27 4.68 -5.18 -24.47
N GLY A 28 3.60 -5.38 -23.72
CA GLY A 28 2.27 -5.66 -24.26
C GLY A 28 1.46 -4.41 -24.56
N GLN A 29 2.00 -3.21 -24.27
CA GLN A 29 1.33 -1.94 -24.49
C GLN A 29 1.82 -1.24 -25.75
N LEU A 30 0.92 -0.47 -26.40
CA LEU A 30 1.26 0.36 -27.56
C LEU A 30 2.31 1.42 -27.17
N ALA A 31 3.09 1.89 -28.14
CA ALA A 31 4.22 2.79 -27.90
C ALA A 31 3.89 4.12 -27.21
N HIS A 32 2.64 4.55 -27.29
CA HIS A 32 2.15 5.79 -26.71
C HIS A 32 1.38 5.57 -25.39
N LEU A 33 1.31 4.32 -24.89
CA LEU A 33 0.57 3.98 -23.67
C LEU A 33 1.49 3.43 -22.59
N GLY A 34 1.41 4.05 -21.42
CA GLY A 34 2.16 3.66 -20.23
C GLY A 34 3.39 4.54 -19.98
N LEU A 35 3.63 4.83 -18.71
CA LEU A 35 4.84 5.51 -18.25
C LEU A 35 5.85 4.47 -17.76
N PRO A 36 7.16 4.64 -18.04
CA PRO A 36 8.19 3.79 -17.47
C PRO A 36 8.11 3.76 -15.93
N ILE A 37 7.89 2.59 -15.34
CA ILE A 37 7.83 2.47 -13.88
C ILE A 37 9.26 2.54 -13.33
N GLY A 38 9.55 3.53 -12.49
CA GLY A 38 10.82 3.62 -11.76
C GLY A 38 11.69 4.84 -12.08
N ASN A 39 11.31 5.68 -13.05
CA ASN A 39 11.95 6.98 -13.24
C ASN A 39 11.22 8.08 -12.44
N LEU A 40 11.96 8.98 -11.80
CA LEU A 40 11.43 10.13 -11.07
C LEU A 40 10.50 10.97 -11.97
N SER A 41 10.86 11.11 -13.24
CA SER A 41 10.05 11.81 -14.24
C SER A 41 8.68 11.16 -14.43
N SER A 42 8.60 9.83 -14.47
CA SER A 42 7.34 9.10 -14.62
C SER A 42 6.43 9.22 -13.40
N GLN A 43 6.99 9.27 -12.20
CA GLN A 43 6.21 9.53 -10.98
C GLN A 43 5.66 10.97 -10.99
N PHE A 44 6.47 11.94 -11.41
CA PHE A 44 6.04 13.33 -11.54
C PHE A 44 4.95 13.47 -12.61
N PHE A 45 5.13 12.89 -13.79
CA PHE A 45 4.15 12.94 -14.86
C PHE A 45 2.82 12.29 -14.48
N ALA A 46 2.83 11.19 -13.72
CA ALA A 46 1.60 10.59 -13.20
C ALA A 46 0.83 11.57 -12.29
N ASN A 47 1.53 12.28 -11.40
CA ASN A 47 0.90 13.27 -10.52
C ASN A 47 0.35 14.48 -11.28
N VAL A 48 1.09 15.00 -12.27
CA VAL A 48 0.64 16.11 -13.13
C VAL A 48 -0.56 15.70 -13.98
N TYR A 49 -0.53 14.48 -14.54
CA TYR A 49 -1.63 13.95 -15.32
C TYR A 49 -2.92 13.81 -14.49
N LEU A 50 -2.77 13.45 -13.22
CA LEU A 50 -3.86 13.30 -12.25
C LEU A 50 -4.15 14.59 -11.47
N ASP A 51 -3.73 15.76 -11.94
CA ASP A 51 -4.12 17.04 -11.33
C ASP A 51 -5.56 17.43 -11.70
N VAL A 52 -6.01 17.06 -12.90
CA VAL A 52 -7.35 17.39 -13.45
C VAL A 52 -8.55 16.99 -12.57
N PRO A 53 -8.56 15.81 -11.90
CA PRO A 53 -9.66 15.42 -11.02
C PRO A 53 -9.79 16.29 -9.76
N ASP A 54 -8.72 16.94 -9.29
CA ASP A 54 -8.74 17.64 -8.00
C ASP A 54 -9.62 18.92 -8.05
N PRO A 55 -9.49 19.82 -9.06
CA PRO A 55 -10.43 20.92 -9.26
C PRO A 55 -11.87 20.45 -9.48
N HIS A 56 -12.08 19.33 -10.19
CA HIS A 56 -13.42 18.77 -10.40
C HIS A 56 -14.06 18.34 -9.08
N ALA A 57 -13.31 17.60 -8.25
CA ALA A 57 -13.75 17.18 -6.93
C ALA A 57 -14.07 18.38 -6.01
N LYS A 58 -13.27 19.46 -6.06
CA LYS A 58 -13.44 20.62 -5.18
C LYS A 58 -14.46 21.65 -5.66
N HIS A 59 -14.53 21.93 -6.95
CA HIS A 59 -15.37 23.01 -7.47
C HIS A 59 -16.69 22.52 -8.06
N GLN A 60 -16.68 21.40 -8.77
CA GLN A 60 -17.90 20.84 -9.39
C GLN A 60 -18.67 19.99 -8.39
N LEU A 61 -18.01 18.97 -7.84
CA LEU A 61 -18.63 18.07 -6.85
C LEU A 61 -18.76 18.70 -5.47
N ARG A 62 -17.95 19.73 -5.16
CA ARG A 62 -17.89 20.39 -3.85
C ARG A 62 -17.64 19.39 -2.70
N ALA A 63 -16.80 18.40 -2.96
CA ALA A 63 -16.44 17.37 -2.00
C ALA A 63 -15.63 17.97 -0.83
N ARG A 64 -16.32 18.21 0.29
CA ARG A 64 -15.72 18.77 1.51
C ARG A 64 -14.56 17.89 2.00
N HIS A 65 -14.79 16.60 2.14
CA HIS A 65 -13.81 15.62 2.61
C HIS A 65 -13.35 14.74 1.45
N TYR A 66 -12.36 15.24 0.72
CA TYR A 66 -11.72 14.54 -0.39
C TYR A 66 -10.22 14.48 -0.14
N VAL A 67 -9.65 13.29 -0.33
CA VAL A 67 -8.21 13.02 -0.23
C VAL A 67 -7.78 12.21 -1.44
N ARG A 68 -6.63 12.55 -2.02
CA ARG A 68 -5.98 11.79 -3.08
C ARG A 68 -4.56 11.42 -2.68
N TYR A 69 -4.17 10.18 -2.93
CA TYR A 69 -2.78 9.72 -2.85
C TYR A 69 -2.44 8.98 -4.14
N VAL A 70 -1.72 9.66 -5.04
CA VAL A 70 -1.45 9.16 -6.40
C VAL A 70 -2.77 8.81 -7.11
N ASP A 71 -3.03 7.51 -7.35
CA ASP A 71 -4.23 6.99 -8.02
C ASP A 71 -5.38 6.67 -7.04
N ASP A 72 -5.12 6.68 -5.73
CA ASP A 72 -6.11 6.35 -4.72
C ASP A 72 -6.92 7.59 -4.32
N PHE A 73 -8.23 7.57 -4.62
CA PHE A 73 -9.19 8.62 -4.27
C PHE A 73 -10.06 8.20 -3.08
N VAL A 74 -10.25 9.09 -2.12
CA VAL A 74 -11.14 8.88 -0.97
C VAL A 74 -12.12 10.05 -0.86
N PHE A 75 -13.41 9.74 -0.92
CA PHE A 75 -14.50 10.67 -0.69
C PHE A 75 -15.24 10.26 0.59
N LEU A 76 -15.45 11.20 1.50
CA LEU A 76 -16.20 10.98 2.73
C LEU A 76 -17.40 11.92 2.80
N HIS A 77 -18.58 11.34 3.04
CA HIS A 77 -19.82 12.08 3.14
C HIS A 77 -20.84 11.28 3.96
N GLU A 78 -21.76 11.98 4.63
CA GLU A 78 -22.78 11.36 5.49
C GLU A 78 -23.91 10.70 4.69
N SER A 79 -24.18 11.21 3.48
CA SER A 79 -25.17 10.64 2.57
C SER A 79 -24.56 9.64 1.59
N ALA A 80 -25.00 8.39 1.68
CA ALA A 80 -24.68 7.35 0.70
C ALA A 80 -25.24 7.69 -0.70
N GLY A 81 -26.39 8.36 -0.79
CA GLY A 81 -26.95 8.81 -2.07
C GLY A 81 -26.03 9.79 -2.78
N TRP A 82 -25.46 10.75 -2.04
CA TRP A 82 -24.48 11.69 -2.59
C TRP A 82 -23.20 10.98 -3.05
N LEU A 83 -22.71 9.99 -2.29
CA LEU A 83 -21.53 9.21 -2.69
C LEU A 83 -21.77 8.38 -3.95
N ASN A 84 -22.98 7.82 -4.12
CA ASN A 84 -23.35 7.13 -5.36
C ASN A 84 -23.39 8.08 -6.57
N ALA A 85 -23.91 9.30 -6.38
CA ALA A 85 -23.91 10.32 -7.43
C ALA A 85 -22.48 10.73 -7.81
N VAL A 86 -21.61 10.96 -6.83
CA VAL A 86 -20.18 11.23 -7.05
C VAL A 86 -19.51 10.06 -7.76
N PHE A 87 -19.78 8.83 -7.35
CA PHE A 87 -19.20 7.66 -8.00
C PHE A 87 -19.60 7.57 -9.48
N ALA A 88 -20.87 7.79 -9.80
CA ALA A 88 -21.35 7.83 -11.18
C ALA A 88 -20.69 8.94 -12.00
N ASP A 89 -20.60 10.15 -11.43
CA ASP A 89 -19.96 11.30 -12.06
C ASP A 89 -18.47 11.05 -12.35
N VAL A 90 -17.70 10.62 -11.36
CA VAL A 90 -16.25 10.33 -11.53
C VAL A 90 -16.03 9.20 -12.52
N THR A 91 -16.92 8.19 -12.54
CA THR A 91 -16.84 7.08 -13.50
C THR A 91 -17.06 7.54 -14.95
N ALA A 92 -17.86 8.58 -15.18
CA ALA A 92 -18.04 9.18 -16.50
C ALA A 92 -16.92 10.19 -16.85
N PHE A 93 -16.50 10.99 -15.88
CA PHE A 93 -15.51 12.04 -16.04
C PHE A 93 -14.11 11.52 -16.40
N LEU A 94 -13.64 10.46 -15.72
CA LEU A 94 -12.27 9.97 -15.89
C LEU A 94 -11.99 9.44 -17.31
N PRO A 95 -12.87 8.63 -17.94
CA PRO A 95 -12.67 8.22 -19.33
C PRO A 95 -12.73 9.39 -20.31
N GLU A 96 -13.66 10.33 -20.11
CA GLU A 96 -13.87 11.46 -21.03
C GLU A 96 -12.68 12.42 -21.03
N ARG A 97 -12.14 12.74 -19.84
CA ARG A 97 -11.08 13.75 -19.69
C ARG A 97 -9.68 13.18 -19.71
N LEU A 98 -9.49 11.97 -19.19
CA LEU A 98 -8.18 11.34 -18.98
C LEU A 98 -8.08 9.96 -19.63
N GLY A 99 -9.10 9.43 -20.30
CA GLY A 99 -9.05 8.06 -20.82
C GLY A 99 -8.78 7.00 -19.74
N LEU A 100 -9.01 7.32 -18.46
CA LEU A 100 -8.76 6.44 -17.32
C LEU A 100 -10.05 5.73 -16.90
N GLN A 101 -9.91 4.47 -16.50
CA GLN A 101 -11.03 3.67 -16.00
C GLN A 101 -10.81 3.32 -14.53
N ILE A 102 -11.86 3.47 -13.74
CA ILE A 102 -11.87 3.04 -12.34
C ILE A 102 -11.88 1.51 -12.28
N ASN A 103 -11.15 0.93 -11.34
CA ASN A 103 -11.16 -0.51 -11.12
C ASN A 103 -12.38 -0.92 -10.26
N PRO A 104 -13.41 -1.58 -10.84
CA PRO A 104 -14.65 -1.88 -10.12
C PRO A 104 -14.45 -2.85 -8.95
N ARG A 105 -13.37 -3.66 -8.96
CA ARG A 105 -13.06 -4.59 -7.86
C ARG A 105 -12.38 -3.91 -6.67
N LYS A 106 -11.74 -2.75 -6.91
CA LYS A 106 -11.04 -1.98 -5.87
C LYS A 106 -11.89 -0.83 -5.34
N THR A 107 -12.89 -0.39 -6.09
CA THR A 107 -13.87 0.59 -5.61
C THR A 107 -14.71 -0.03 -4.50
N ILE A 108 -14.74 0.65 -3.36
CA ILE A 108 -15.52 0.23 -2.20
C ILE A 108 -16.35 1.42 -1.74
N LEU A 109 -17.67 1.23 -1.67
CA LEU A 109 -18.59 2.14 -1.03
C LEU A 109 -19.09 1.47 0.25
N GLN A 110 -18.73 2.00 1.41
CA GLN A 110 -19.05 1.37 2.69
C GLN A 110 -19.13 2.36 3.86
N PRO A 111 -19.77 1.97 4.97
CA PRO A 111 -19.74 2.74 6.21
C PRO A 111 -18.31 2.88 6.77
N ILE A 112 -18.02 4.03 7.39
CA ILE A 112 -16.68 4.34 7.90
C ILE A 112 -16.25 3.45 9.08
N ASP A 113 -17.20 2.80 9.77
CA ASP A 113 -16.94 1.90 10.90
C ASP A 113 -16.17 0.63 10.50
N LEU A 114 -16.32 0.21 9.24
CA LEU A 114 -15.54 -0.87 8.65
C LEU A 114 -14.08 -0.45 8.41
N GLY A 115 -13.83 0.86 8.32
CA GLY A 115 -12.53 1.49 8.09
C GLY A 115 -12.25 1.72 6.62
N VAL A 116 -11.31 2.62 6.33
CA VAL A 116 -10.83 2.92 4.99
C VAL A 116 -9.45 2.32 4.84
N ASP A 117 -9.27 1.48 3.83
CA ASP A 117 -7.96 0.91 3.54
C ASP A 117 -7.10 1.89 2.73
N PHE A 118 -6.15 2.57 3.38
CA PHE A 118 -5.43 3.71 2.82
C PHE A 118 -3.96 3.73 3.26
N VAL A 119 -3.04 3.91 2.30
CA VAL A 119 -1.58 4.06 2.52
C VAL A 119 -1.01 3.02 3.50
N GLY A 120 -1.38 1.75 3.32
CA GLY A 120 -0.87 0.62 4.10
C GLY A 120 -1.53 0.39 5.47
N GLN A 121 -2.55 1.17 5.82
CA GLN A 121 -3.31 1.03 7.07
C GLN A 121 -4.82 0.90 6.82
N VAL A 122 -5.52 0.33 7.79
CA VAL A 122 -6.98 0.43 7.89
C VAL A 122 -7.30 1.51 8.90
N ILE A 123 -7.87 2.61 8.41
CA ILE A 123 -8.15 3.82 9.19
C ILE A 123 -9.63 3.81 9.60
N LYS A 124 -9.90 3.82 10.90
CA LYS A 124 -11.23 3.97 11.49
C LYS A 124 -11.29 5.28 12.28
N PRO A 125 -12.48 5.83 12.55
CA PRO A 125 -12.59 7.10 13.28
C PRO A 125 -11.91 7.09 14.66
N TRP A 126 -11.88 5.94 15.34
CA TRP A 126 -11.30 5.80 16.67
C TRP A 126 -9.95 5.08 16.72
N ARG A 127 -9.47 4.48 15.61
CA ARG A 127 -8.21 3.74 15.61
C ARG A 127 -7.64 3.50 14.21
N ARG A 128 -6.33 3.25 14.16
CA ARG A 128 -5.60 2.83 12.95
C ARG A 128 -4.99 1.47 13.18
N GLU A 129 -5.25 0.55 12.26
CA GLU A 129 -4.73 -0.82 12.27
C GLU A 129 -3.77 -1.02 11.09
N THR A 130 -2.77 -1.88 11.27
CA THR A 130 -1.98 -2.35 10.12
C THR A 130 -2.83 -3.31 9.28
N ARG A 131 -2.71 -3.25 7.95
CA ARG A 131 -3.39 -4.23 7.07
C ARG A 131 -3.07 -5.66 7.50
N LYS A 132 -4.10 -6.51 7.57
CA LYS A 132 -3.96 -7.94 7.91
C LYS A 132 -2.90 -8.64 7.06
N ARG A 133 -2.85 -8.33 5.76
CA ARG A 133 -1.85 -8.88 4.84
C ARG A 133 -0.42 -8.51 5.26
N THR A 134 -0.16 -7.22 5.50
CA THR A 134 1.15 -6.73 5.94
C THR A 134 1.59 -7.36 7.25
N ARG A 135 0.68 -7.46 8.23
CA ARG A 135 0.95 -8.14 9.49
C ARG A 135 1.30 -9.62 9.27
N ASN A 136 0.50 -10.34 8.49
CA ASN A 136 0.73 -11.77 8.23
C ASN A 136 2.05 -11.99 7.46
N GLU A 137 2.39 -11.13 6.51
CA GLU A 137 3.68 -11.14 5.82
C GLU A 137 4.85 -10.90 6.80
N ALA A 138 4.71 -9.95 7.73
CA ALA A 138 5.72 -9.68 8.76
C ALA A 138 5.95 -10.90 9.67
N LEU A 139 4.87 -11.54 10.13
CA LEU A 139 4.96 -12.77 10.94
C LEU A 139 5.59 -13.92 10.14
N GLY A 140 5.19 -14.11 8.88
CA GLY A 140 5.77 -15.13 8.00
C GLY A 140 7.26 -14.92 7.74
N ARG A 141 7.69 -13.66 7.56
CA ARG A 141 9.11 -13.31 7.41
C ARG A 141 9.90 -13.71 8.66
N ILE A 142 9.41 -13.32 9.84
CA ILE A 142 10.08 -13.68 11.10
C ILE A 142 10.18 -15.18 11.30
N ALA A 143 9.16 -15.95 10.92
CA ALA A 143 9.21 -17.40 11.00
C ALA A 143 10.25 -18.02 10.05
N ALA A 144 10.38 -17.49 8.83
CA ALA A 144 11.26 -18.04 7.80
C ALA A 144 12.71 -17.54 7.85
N THR A 145 12.98 -16.39 8.48
CA THR A 145 14.33 -15.79 8.49
C THR A 145 15.31 -16.58 9.38
N PRO A 146 16.53 -16.89 8.90
CA PRO A 146 17.59 -17.50 9.72
C PRO A 146 18.04 -16.61 10.89
N ALA A 147 18.66 -17.19 11.91
CA ALA A 147 19.10 -16.45 13.10
C ALA A 147 20.09 -15.31 12.79
N THR A 148 20.88 -15.44 11.73
CA THR A 148 21.88 -14.44 11.29
C THR A 148 21.27 -13.08 10.97
N ASP A 149 20.11 -13.06 10.30
CA ASP A 149 19.47 -11.83 9.82
C ASP A 149 18.23 -11.43 10.63
N LEU A 150 17.85 -12.28 11.60
CA LEU A 150 16.59 -12.16 12.32
C LEU A 150 16.45 -10.82 13.03
N MET A 151 17.54 -10.29 13.59
CA MET A 151 17.51 -9.01 14.30
C MET A 151 17.13 -7.84 13.38
N GLN A 152 17.72 -7.77 12.19
CA GLN A 152 17.44 -6.72 11.22
C GLN A 152 15.99 -6.84 10.72
N VAL A 153 15.58 -8.06 10.37
CA VAL A 153 14.21 -8.33 9.88
C VAL A 153 13.16 -8.03 10.94
N ALA A 154 13.39 -8.44 12.19
CA ALA A 154 12.46 -8.20 13.29
C ALA A 154 12.28 -6.69 13.55
N ASN A 155 13.37 -5.92 13.63
CA ASN A 155 13.31 -4.48 13.84
C ASN A 155 12.59 -3.77 12.68
N SER A 156 12.82 -4.21 11.44
CA SER A 156 12.07 -3.73 10.28
C SER A 156 10.57 -4.03 10.40
N CYS A 157 10.20 -5.25 10.80
CA CYS A 157 8.81 -5.63 11.01
C CYS A 157 8.13 -4.84 12.14
N PHE A 158 8.81 -4.61 13.26
CA PHE A 158 8.29 -3.72 14.33
C PHE A 158 8.08 -2.30 13.81
N GLY A 159 8.98 -1.80 12.97
CA GLY A 159 8.85 -0.51 12.29
C GLY A 159 7.58 -0.39 11.46
N LEU A 160 7.16 -1.46 10.77
CA LEU A 160 5.92 -1.49 9.99
C LEU A 160 4.65 -1.40 10.85
N LEU A 161 4.69 -1.90 12.08
CA LEU A 161 3.53 -1.92 12.99
C LEU A 161 3.42 -0.64 13.83
N ARG A 162 4.53 0.09 14.00
CA ARG A 162 4.62 1.26 14.88
C ARG A 162 3.65 2.40 14.54
N PRO A 163 3.40 2.75 13.25
CA PRO A 163 2.52 3.88 12.93
C PRO A 163 1.04 3.63 13.21
N ALA A 164 0.62 2.38 13.43
CA ALA A 164 -0.76 2.03 13.75
C ALA A 164 -1.03 2.24 15.25
N THR A 165 -2.10 2.95 15.59
CA THR A 165 -2.45 3.24 16.98
C THR A 165 -2.95 2.01 17.73
N ALA A 166 -3.63 1.10 17.02
CA ALA A 166 -4.11 -0.18 17.55
C ALA A 166 -3.15 -1.33 17.17
N SER A 167 -1.85 -1.14 17.38
CA SER A 167 -0.82 -2.13 17.02
C SER A 167 -0.27 -2.94 18.18
N HIS A 168 -0.67 -2.67 19.43
CA HIS A 168 -0.09 -3.33 20.60
C HIS A 168 -0.20 -4.85 20.53
N HIS A 169 -1.38 -5.37 20.19
CA HIS A 169 -1.61 -6.81 20.07
C HIS A 169 -0.79 -7.44 18.94
N ASP A 170 -0.69 -6.77 17.78
CA ASP A 170 0.12 -7.24 16.66
C ASP A 170 1.61 -7.26 17.02
N ARG A 171 2.09 -6.24 17.72
CA ARG A 171 3.48 -6.14 18.22
C ARG A 171 3.77 -7.18 19.29
N ALA A 172 2.83 -7.46 20.19
CA ALA A 172 2.94 -8.52 21.18
C ALA A 172 2.99 -9.90 20.53
N THR A 173 2.15 -10.15 19.51
CA THR A 173 2.18 -11.39 18.72
C THR A 173 3.54 -11.57 18.03
N LEU A 174 4.07 -10.49 17.46
CA LEU A 174 5.38 -10.49 16.82
C LEU A 174 6.52 -10.76 17.82
N ALA A 175 6.46 -10.13 19.01
CA ALA A 175 7.39 -10.37 20.10
C ALA A 175 7.35 -11.82 20.59
N ASN A 176 6.15 -12.42 20.71
CA ASN A 176 5.98 -13.81 21.11
C ASN A 176 6.57 -14.80 20.10
N GLY A 177 6.64 -14.45 18.80
CA GLY A 177 7.35 -15.24 17.80
C GLY A 177 8.88 -15.17 17.92
N LEU A 178 9.42 -14.14 18.57
CA LEU A 178 10.87 -13.90 18.69
C LEU A 178 11.46 -14.45 20.00
N ARG A 179 10.68 -14.48 21.08
CA ARG A 179 11.12 -14.99 22.41
C ARG A 179 11.65 -16.43 22.36
N PRO A 180 10.97 -17.41 21.70
CA PRO A 180 11.49 -18.77 21.59
C PRO A 180 12.80 -18.86 20.79
N ARG A 181 13.16 -17.80 20.04
CA ARG A 181 14.38 -17.72 19.24
C ARG A 181 15.52 -17.01 19.98
N GLY A 182 15.42 -16.83 21.30
CA GLY A 182 16.50 -16.32 22.15
C GLY A 182 16.63 -14.79 22.19
N HIS A 183 15.63 -14.05 21.69
CA HIS A 183 15.66 -12.59 21.67
C HIS A 183 14.84 -11.97 22.80
N ALA A 184 15.43 -10.99 23.48
CA ALA A 184 14.71 -10.10 24.38
C ALA A 184 14.01 -8.99 23.58
N VAL A 185 12.83 -8.56 24.03
CA VAL A 185 12.03 -7.50 23.41
C VAL A 185 11.77 -6.43 24.47
N ASP A 186 11.82 -5.15 24.10
CA ASP A 186 11.47 -4.06 25.00
C ASP A 186 10.01 -4.14 25.50
N ALA A 187 9.73 -3.48 26.62
CA ALA A 187 8.40 -3.46 27.23
C ALA A 187 7.32 -2.86 26.31
N ALA A 188 7.71 -1.97 25.39
CA ALA A 188 6.79 -1.37 24.44
C ALA A 188 6.62 -2.22 23.16
N PHE A 189 7.30 -3.36 23.02
CA PHE A 189 7.29 -4.21 21.82
C PHE A 189 7.59 -3.43 20.53
N THR A 190 8.66 -2.64 20.55
CA THR A 190 9.13 -1.83 19.42
C THR A 190 10.49 -2.26 18.89
N LYS A 191 11.27 -3.03 19.64
CA LYS A 191 12.64 -3.41 19.26
C LYS A 191 13.08 -4.70 19.95
N ILE A 192 13.95 -5.46 19.30
CA ILE A 192 14.65 -6.58 19.93
C ILE A 192 16.10 -6.28 20.27
N TYR A 193 16.60 -7.01 21.27
CA TYR A 193 17.98 -7.02 21.71
C TYR A 193 18.53 -8.45 21.64
N TRP A 194 19.86 -8.57 21.58
CA TRP A 194 20.52 -9.84 21.83
C TRP A 194 20.13 -10.33 23.24
N GLY A 195 19.67 -11.57 23.35
CA GLY A 195 19.58 -12.20 24.65
C GLY A 195 20.99 -12.32 25.20
N SER A 196 21.23 -11.83 26.42
CA SER A 196 22.39 -12.26 27.18
C SER A 196 22.23 -13.77 27.35
N ALA A 197 23.04 -14.55 26.62
CA ALA A 197 23.24 -15.94 26.98
C ALA A 197 23.77 -15.91 28.42
N SER A 198 22.95 -16.37 29.35
CA SER A 198 23.38 -16.66 30.71
C SER A 198 24.65 -17.50 30.61
N GLY A 199 25.71 -17.04 31.27
CA GLY A 199 26.96 -17.77 31.36
C GLY A 199 26.70 -19.21 31.79
N VAL A 200 27.28 -20.13 31.03
CA VAL A 200 27.52 -21.50 31.48
C VAL A 200 28.99 -21.49 31.88
N ASP A 201 29.22 -21.38 33.19
CA ASP A 201 30.37 -22.02 33.84
C ASP A 201 30.10 -23.54 33.94
#